data_AF-R7Q7X3-F1
#
_entry.id   AF-R7Q7X3-F1
#
_cell.length_a   1.000
_cell.length_b   1.000
_cell.length_c   1.000
_cell.angle_alpha   90.00
_cell.angle_beta   90.00
_cell.angle_gamma   90.00
#
_symmetry.space_group_name_H-M   'P 1'
#
loop_
_entity.id
_entity.type
_entity.pdbx_description
1 polymer ?
#
loop_
_entity_poly.entity_id
_entity_poly.type
_entity_poly.pdbx_seq_one_letter_code
_entity_poly.pdbx_strand_id
1 'polypeptide(L)'
;MTIILAMVSSPLYFAWVSRGPTTPLSWLDAFAAAGMMSCIVLATAADNQQWTFQCRKAKWLSLSSEDRRKKGMPASFPEAQDGFRQTGLFAWSRHPNYFGEITGWWFFYLFSVAASKRILNWTIMGPVVYTILFQITTPLAEYISSEKYPSYRDYQNRVSRLIPSPFSRPISRAISQEKKEK
;
A
#
# COMPACT_ATOMS: atom_id res chain seq x y z
N MET A 1 -3.52 -20.83 -1.82
CA MET A 1 -4.14 -19.79 -0.95
C MET A 1 -4.31 -20.26 0.50
N THR A 2 -4.79 -21.48 0.74
CA THR A 2 -5.09 -22.02 2.09
C THR A 2 -3.88 -22.09 3.04
N ILE A 3 -2.70 -22.48 2.54
CA ILE A 3 -1.50 -22.62 3.38
C ILE A 3 -1.02 -21.27 3.92
N ILE A 4 -1.03 -20.23 3.09
CA ILE A 4 -0.59 -18.89 3.49
C ILE A 4 -1.54 -18.34 4.57
N LEU A 5 -2.85 -18.49 4.39
CA LEU A 5 -3.85 -18.06 5.38
C LEU A 5 -3.65 -18.76 6.73
N ALA A 6 -3.36 -20.06 6.72
CA ALA A 6 -3.03 -20.80 7.94
C ALA A 6 -1.76 -20.27 8.60
N MET A 7 -0.71 -19.96 7.83
CA MET A 7 0.55 -19.44 8.35
C MET A 7 0.42 -18.04 8.95
N VAL A 8 -0.28 -17.12 8.28
CA VAL A 8 -0.48 -15.76 8.82
C VAL A 8 -1.43 -15.72 10.02
N SER A 9 -2.29 -16.72 10.18
CA SER A 9 -3.18 -16.86 11.34
C SER A 9 -2.52 -17.56 12.54
N SER A 10 -1.38 -18.24 12.32
CA SER A 10 -0.66 -18.98 13.36
C SER A 10 -0.22 -18.17 14.60
N PRO A 11 0.11 -16.86 14.51
CA PRO A 11 0.42 -16.04 15.69
C PRO A 11 -0.71 -16.04 16.73
N LEU A 12 -1.98 -16.04 16.30
CA LEU A 12 -3.13 -16.06 17.20
C LEU A 12 -3.27 -17.40 17.91
N TYR A 13 -3.14 -18.50 17.17
CA TYR A 13 -3.13 -19.85 17.75
C TYR A 13 -2.01 -19.99 18.78
N PHE A 14 -0.79 -19.57 18.43
CA PHE A 14 0.35 -19.64 19.34
C PHE A 14 0.17 -18.73 20.56
N ALA A 15 -0.44 -17.56 20.39
CA ALA A 15 -0.77 -16.67 21.49
C ALA A 15 -1.79 -17.30 22.44
N TRP A 16 -2.80 -17.99 21.91
CA TRP A 16 -3.79 -18.72 22.71
C TRP A 16 -3.16 -19.87 23.50
N VAL A 17 -2.34 -20.71 22.87
CA VAL A 17 -1.66 -21.84 23.55
C VAL A 17 -0.62 -21.35 24.58
N SER A 18 0.04 -20.22 24.32
CA SER A 18 1.09 -19.69 25.18
C SER A 18 0.57 -18.82 26.34
N ARG A 19 -0.66 -18.31 26.25
CA ARG A 19 -1.27 -17.54 27.34
C ARG A 19 -1.85 -18.47 28.40
N GLY A 20 -1.37 -18.33 29.64
CA GLY A 20 -2.01 -18.93 30.80
C GLY A 20 -3.32 -18.22 31.17
N PRO A 21 -4.19 -18.84 31.99
CA PRO A 21 -5.49 -18.29 32.38
C PRO A 21 -5.42 -16.93 33.09
N THR A 22 -4.27 -16.61 33.68
CA THR A 22 -4.04 -15.42 34.50
C THR A 22 -3.05 -14.43 33.88
N THR A 23 -2.57 -14.66 32.64
CA THR A 23 -1.60 -13.77 32.01
C THR A 23 -2.28 -12.47 31.59
N PRO A 24 -1.94 -11.31 32.21
CA PRO A 24 -2.58 -10.05 31.88
C PRO A 24 -2.17 -9.54 30.49
N LEU A 25 -2.97 -8.61 29.95
CA LEU A 25 -2.58 -7.85 28.76
C LEU A 25 -1.34 -7.03 29.06
N SER A 26 -0.39 -7.07 28.14
CA SER A 26 0.86 -6.32 28.23
C SER A 26 0.78 -5.03 27.40
N TRP A 27 1.70 -4.10 27.66
CA TRP A 27 1.86 -2.92 26.80
C TRP A 27 2.19 -3.29 25.35
N LEU A 28 2.82 -4.46 25.13
CA LEU A 28 3.13 -4.96 23.79
C LEU A 28 1.87 -5.34 23.03
N ASP A 29 0.84 -5.86 23.70
CA ASP A 29 -0.47 -6.10 23.08
C ASP A 29 -1.12 -4.78 22.64
N ALA A 30 -1.06 -3.76 23.50
CA ALA A 30 -1.59 -2.43 23.17
C ALA A 30 -0.83 -1.79 22.00
N PHE A 31 0.51 -1.90 21.99
CA PHE A 31 1.35 -1.43 20.90
C PHE A 31 1.06 -2.17 19.59
N ALA A 32 0.94 -3.50 19.63
CA ALA A 32 0.59 -4.32 18.48
C ALA A 32 -0.79 -3.96 17.92
N ALA A 33 -1.79 -3.80 18.79
CA ALA A 33 -3.14 -3.40 18.39
C ALA A 33 -3.18 -2.00 17.77
N ALA A 34 -2.51 -1.02 18.38
CA ALA A 34 -2.43 0.34 17.85
C ALA A 34 -1.71 0.39 16.49
N GLY A 35 -0.60 -0.35 16.35
CA GLY A 35 0.13 -0.48 15.09
C GLY A 35 -0.72 -1.12 13.99
N MET A 36 -1.38 -2.24 14.30
CA MET A 36 -2.28 -2.92 13.36
C MET A 36 -3.43 -2.00 12.91
N MET A 37 -4.08 -1.31 13.85
CA MET A 37 -5.16 -0.37 13.53
C MET A 37 -4.67 0.76 12.62
N SER A 38 -3.48 1.30 12.90
CA SER A 38 -2.86 2.34 12.07
C SER A 38 -2.57 1.85 10.65
N CYS A 39 -2.09 0.60 10.51
CA CYS A 39 -1.85 -0.04 9.21
C CYS A 39 -3.16 -0.26 8.43
N ILE A 40 -4.23 -0.70 9.08
CA ILE A 40 -5.55 -0.85 8.45
C ILE A 40 -6.09 0.50 7.96
N VAL A 41 -5.97 1.55 8.77
CA VAL A 41 -6.39 2.90 8.38
C VAL A 41 -5.58 3.38 7.18
N LEU A 42 -4.26 3.17 7.17
CA LEU A 42 -3.40 3.54 6.04
C LEU A 42 -3.80 2.80 4.76
N ALA A 43 -3.98 1.48 4.84
CA ALA A 43 -4.39 0.66 3.70
C ALA A 43 -5.76 1.09 3.16
N THR A 44 -6.73 1.27 4.05
CA THR A 44 -8.08 1.74 3.72
C THR A 44 -8.06 3.12 3.07
N ALA A 45 -7.25 4.05 3.60
CA ALA A 45 -7.11 5.39 3.03
C ALA A 45 -6.48 5.35 1.63
N ALA A 46 -5.46 4.51 1.43
CA ALA A 46 -4.82 4.30 0.14
C ALA A 46 -5.78 3.71 -0.90
N ASP A 47 -6.54 2.67 -0.54
CA ASP A 47 -7.50 2.05 -1.43
C ASP A 47 -8.66 2.99 -1.77
N ASN A 48 -9.18 3.75 -0.79
CA ASN A 48 -10.20 4.78 -1.03
C ASN A 48 -9.68 5.88 -1.97
N GLN A 49 -8.43 6.29 -1.82
CA GLN A 49 -7.78 7.22 -2.75
C GLN A 49 -7.72 6.62 -4.17
N GLN A 50 -7.28 5.37 -4.30
CA GLN A 50 -7.15 4.71 -5.60
C GLN A 50 -8.52 4.50 -6.27
N TRP A 51 -9.52 4.04 -5.53
CA TRP A 51 -10.89 3.86 -6.00
C TRP A 51 -11.48 5.18 -6.51
N THR A 52 -11.38 6.24 -5.70
CA THR A 52 -11.88 7.57 -6.06
C THR A 52 -11.22 8.06 -7.34
N PHE A 53 -9.90 7.85 -7.49
CA PHE A 53 -9.19 8.21 -8.71
C PHE A 53 -9.71 7.44 -9.93
N GLN A 54 -9.84 6.11 -9.85
CA GLN A 54 -10.30 5.31 -11.00
C GLN A 54 -11.74 5.67 -11.40
N CYS A 55 -12.66 5.84 -10.43
CA CYS A 55 -14.02 6.28 -10.72
C CYS A 55 -14.05 7.67 -11.37
N ARG A 56 -13.25 8.62 -10.87
CA ARG A 56 -13.16 9.97 -11.46
C ARG A 56 -12.53 9.95 -12.85
N LYS A 57 -11.47 9.16 -13.06
CA LYS A 57 -10.81 8.97 -14.35
C LYS A 57 -11.77 8.40 -15.39
N ALA A 58 -12.47 7.33 -15.04
CA ALA A 58 -13.44 6.70 -15.93
C ALA A 58 -14.56 7.67 -16.35
N LYS A 59 -15.14 8.40 -15.38
CA LYS A 59 -16.15 9.44 -15.65
C LYS A 59 -15.60 10.58 -16.51
N TRP A 60 -14.37 11.02 -16.25
CA TRP A 60 -13.75 12.10 -17.03
C TRP A 60 -13.56 11.66 -18.48
N LEU A 61 -13.04 10.45 -18.73
CA LEU A 61 -12.79 9.94 -20.07
C LEU A 61 -14.07 9.68 -20.88
N SER A 62 -15.19 9.32 -20.23
CA SER A 62 -16.44 8.99 -20.94
C SER A 62 -17.29 10.21 -21.33
N LEU A 63 -17.00 11.40 -20.80
CA LEU A 63 -17.81 12.59 -21.02
C LEU A 63 -17.20 13.51 -22.09
N SER A 64 -18.07 14.19 -22.84
CA SER A 64 -17.69 15.30 -23.72
C SER A 64 -17.15 16.49 -22.90
N SER A 65 -16.37 17.36 -23.54
CA SER A 65 -15.82 18.56 -22.88
C SER A 65 -16.93 19.46 -22.31
N GLU A 66 -18.07 19.56 -23.00
CA GLU A 66 -19.21 20.35 -22.54
C GLU A 66 -19.86 19.73 -21.29
N ASP A 67 -20.07 18.42 -21.28
CA ASP A 67 -20.68 17.71 -20.13
C ASP A 67 -19.76 17.71 -18.92
N ARG A 68 -18.43 17.63 -19.13
CA ARG A 68 -17.45 17.81 -18.06
C ARG A 68 -17.62 19.17 -17.40
N ARG A 69 -17.73 20.23 -18.21
CA ARG A 69 -17.95 21.60 -17.70
C ARG A 69 -19.25 21.70 -16.92
N LYS A 70 -20.36 21.16 -17.45
CA LYS A 70 -21.67 21.13 -16.76
C LYS A 70 -21.62 20.40 -15.42
N LYS A 71 -20.85 19.32 -15.31
CA LYS A 71 -20.67 18.53 -14.08
C LYS A 71 -19.56 19.07 -13.17
N GLY A 72 -19.00 20.26 -13.44
CA GLY A 72 -17.93 20.86 -12.64
C GLY A 72 -16.63 20.05 -12.63
N MET A 73 -16.42 19.18 -13.62
CA MET A 73 -15.16 18.44 -13.75
C MET A 73 -14.06 19.35 -14.30
N PRO A 74 -12.80 19.11 -13.93
CA PRO A 74 -11.71 19.96 -14.39
C PRO A 74 -11.50 19.82 -15.90
N ALA A 75 -11.20 20.94 -16.56
CA ALA A 75 -10.92 20.98 -18.00
C ALA A 75 -9.70 20.11 -18.35
N SER A 76 -8.69 20.09 -17.48
CA SER A 76 -7.53 19.21 -17.57
C SER A 76 -7.46 18.29 -16.35
N PHE A 77 -7.14 17.02 -16.57
CA PHE A 77 -6.89 16.07 -15.49
C PHE A 77 -5.59 15.30 -15.78
N PRO A 78 -4.43 15.86 -15.40
CA PRO A 78 -3.12 15.31 -15.74
C PRO A 78 -2.93 13.83 -15.40
N GLU A 79 -3.21 13.43 -14.16
CA GLU A 79 -3.06 12.05 -13.71
C GLU A 79 -4.00 11.08 -14.45
N ALA A 80 -5.18 11.55 -14.90
CA ALA A 80 -6.08 10.74 -15.71
C ALA A 80 -5.52 10.48 -17.12
N GLN A 81 -4.78 11.44 -17.68
CA GLN A 81 -4.05 11.27 -18.94
C GLN A 81 -2.86 10.33 -18.77
N ASP A 82 -2.14 10.43 -17.65
CA ASP A 82 -1.03 9.53 -17.33
C ASP A 82 -1.52 8.11 -16.99
N GLY A 83 -2.76 7.99 -16.52
CA GLY A 83 -3.46 6.73 -16.30
C GLY A 83 -3.37 6.16 -14.88
N PHE A 84 -2.54 6.76 -14.02
CA PHE A 84 -2.27 6.34 -12.64
C PHE A 84 -2.19 7.55 -11.69
N ARG A 85 -2.43 7.30 -10.40
CA ARG A 85 -2.41 8.32 -9.34
C ARG A 85 -0.98 8.56 -8.86
N GLN A 86 -0.63 9.82 -8.62
CA GLN A 86 0.71 10.26 -8.19
C GLN A 86 0.65 11.20 -6.97
N THR A 87 -0.55 11.61 -6.56
CA THR A 87 -0.79 12.53 -5.44
C THR A 87 -1.39 11.83 -4.22
N GLY A 88 -1.31 12.50 -3.06
CA GLY A 88 -1.76 11.93 -1.78
C GLY A 88 -0.75 10.91 -1.26
N LEU A 89 -1.24 9.76 -0.78
CA LEU A 89 -0.35 8.69 -0.27
C LEU A 89 0.56 8.12 -1.37
N PHE A 90 0.08 8.15 -2.62
CA PHE A 90 0.84 7.72 -3.79
C PHE A 90 2.02 8.64 -4.13
N ALA A 91 2.07 9.86 -3.59
CA ALA A 91 3.25 10.69 -3.75
C ALA A 91 4.45 10.18 -2.93
N TRP A 92 4.23 9.38 -1.89
CA TRP A 92 5.27 8.97 -0.92
C TRP A 92 5.72 7.54 -1.14
N SER A 93 4.79 6.68 -1.58
CA SER A 93 5.02 5.28 -1.92
C SER A 93 4.14 4.92 -3.10
N ARG A 94 4.63 4.09 -4.03
CA ARG A 94 3.85 3.63 -5.18
C ARG A 94 2.76 2.63 -4.76
N HIS A 95 2.98 1.91 -3.65
CA HIS A 95 2.05 0.93 -3.08
C HIS A 95 1.87 1.15 -1.57
N PRO A 96 1.25 2.27 -1.15
CA PRO A 96 1.10 2.58 0.28
C PRO A 96 0.16 1.61 0.99
N ASN A 97 -0.81 1.04 0.29
CA ASN A 97 -1.66 -0.04 0.79
C ASN A 97 -0.86 -1.31 1.06
N TYR A 98 0.05 -1.70 0.18
CA TYR A 98 0.89 -2.90 0.37
C TYR A 98 1.83 -2.73 1.56
N PHE A 99 2.36 -1.52 1.77
CA PHE A 99 3.13 -1.22 2.97
C PHE A 99 2.28 -1.37 4.25
N GLY A 100 1.05 -0.86 4.25
CA GLY A 100 0.10 -1.05 5.35
C GLY A 100 -0.16 -2.53 5.63
N GLU A 101 -0.49 -3.31 4.61
CA GLU A 101 -0.74 -4.76 4.72
C GLU A 101 0.47 -5.51 5.29
N ILE A 102 1.65 -5.38 4.66
CA ILE A 102 2.87 -6.07 5.11
C ILE A 102 3.18 -5.72 6.56
N THR A 103 3.18 -4.42 6.90
CA THR A 103 3.52 -3.94 8.24
C THR A 103 2.48 -4.40 9.28
N GLY A 104 1.20 -4.44 8.91
CA GLY A 104 0.12 -4.96 9.75
C GLY A 104 0.37 -6.40 10.17
N TRP A 105 0.82 -7.27 9.26
CA TRP A 105 1.15 -8.67 9.59
C TRP A 105 2.35 -8.80 10.53
N TRP A 106 3.31 -7.88 10.47
CA TRP A 106 4.40 -7.82 11.46
C TRP A 106 3.88 -7.39 12.84
N PHE A 107 2.96 -6.43 12.92
CA PHE A 107 2.27 -6.11 14.17
C PHE A 107 1.43 -7.27 14.69
N PHE A 108 0.76 -8.01 13.81
CA PHE A 108 -0.01 -9.20 14.19
C PHE A 108 0.88 -10.29 14.79
N TYR A 109 2.09 -10.48 14.26
CA TYR A 109 3.08 -11.38 14.85
C TYR A 109 3.48 -10.98 16.28
N LEU A 110 3.49 -9.70 16.64
CA LEU A 110 3.83 -9.25 17.99
C LEU A 110 2.88 -9.78 19.07
N PHE A 111 1.63 -10.15 18.75
CA PHE A 111 0.74 -10.81 19.71
C PHE A 111 1.28 -12.18 20.15
N SER A 112 1.92 -12.93 19.23
CA SER A 112 2.58 -14.20 19.55
C SER A 112 3.79 -13.99 20.47
N VAL A 113 4.52 -12.89 20.26
CA VAL A 113 5.67 -12.50 21.07
C VAL A 113 5.23 -12.07 22.47
N ALA A 114 4.16 -11.27 22.56
CA ALA A 114 3.58 -10.82 23.83
C ALA A 114 3.10 -11.99 24.69
N ALA A 115 2.44 -12.98 24.06
CA ALA A 115 1.95 -14.16 24.75
C ALA A 115 3.06 -15.12 25.21
N SER A 116 4.03 -15.41 24.33
CA SER A 116 5.08 -16.40 24.61
C SER A 116 6.30 -15.83 25.34
N LYS A 117 6.43 -14.50 25.39
CA LYS A 117 7.63 -13.77 25.85
C LYS A 117 8.92 -14.15 25.08
N ARG A 118 8.78 -14.74 23.89
CA ARG A 118 9.89 -15.09 23.00
C ARG A 118 9.81 -14.25 21.74
N ILE A 119 10.86 -13.47 21.48
CA ILE A 119 10.95 -12.59 20.29
C ILE A 119 10.89 -13.40 19.00
N LEU A 120 11.53 -14.58 18.99
CA LEU A 120 11.53 -15.49 17.84
C LEU A 120 10.71 -16.75 18.15
N ASN A 121 9.72 -17.02 17.32
CA ASN A 121 8.96 -18.26 17.33
C ASN A 121 8.56 -18.65 15.89
N TRP A 122 8.08 -19.88 15.69
CA TRP A 122 7.82 -20.44 14.36
C TRP A 122 6.75 -19.67 13.56
N THR A 123 5.88 -18.90 14.23
CA THR A 123 4.82 -18.12 13.56
C THR A 123 5.35 -16.91 12.79
N ILE A 124 6.63 -16.54 12.97
CA ILE A 124 7.32 -15.50 12.18
C ILE A 124 7.32 -15.84 10.68
N MET A 125 7.20 -17.12 10.34
CA MET A 125 7.07 -17.57 8.96
C MET A 125 5.87 -16.95 8.25
N GLY A 126 4.79 -16.62 8.97
CA GLY A 126 3.60 -15.94 8.44
C GLY A 126 3.94 -14.60 7.77
N PRO A 127 4.34 -13.55 8.53
CA PRO A 127 4.68 -12.25 7.95
C PRO A 127 5.88 -12.31 6.99
N VAL A 128 6.85 -13.22 7.19
CA VAL A 128 7.98 -13.39 6.27
C VAL A 128 7.53 -13.89 4.90
N VAL A 129 6.79 -15.00 4.84
CA VAL A 129 6.27 -15.55 3.57
C VAL A 129 5.35 -14.54 2.89
N TYR A 130 4.51 -13.84 3.67
CA TYR A 130 3.63 -12.80 3.16
C TYR A 130 4.44 -11.63 2.55
N THR A 131 5.50 -11.17 3.22
CA THR A 131 6.39 -10.12 2.69
C THR A 131 7.05 -10.57 1.38
N ILE A 132 7.57 -11.80 1.33
CA ILE A 132 8.21 -12.37 0.13
C ILE A 132 7.23 -12.42 -1.05
N LEU A 133 5.97 -12.80 -0.79
CA LEU A 133 4.93 -12.81 -1.81
C LEU A 133 4.78 -11.43 -2.47
N PHE A 134 4.69 -10.36 -1.68
CA PHE A 134 4.62 -8.99 -2.22
C PHE A 134 5.89 -8.59 -2.97
N GLN A 135 7.07 -8.99 -2.50
CA GLN A 135 8.32 -8.69 -3.20
C GLN A 135 8.42 -9.37 -4.57
N ILE A 136 7.78 -10.53 -4.74
CA ILE A 136 7.75 -11.26 -6.01
C ILE A 136 6.67 -10.71 -6.95
N THR A 137 5.46 -10.41 -6.43
CA THR A 137 4.31 -10.03 -7.26
C THR A 137 4.33 -8.56 -7.68
N THR A 138 4.79 -7.66 -6.81
CA THR A 138 4.78 -6.21 -7.08
C THR A 138 5.62 -5.82 -8.30
N PRO A 139 6.87 -6.34 -8.50
CA PRO A 139 7.65 -6.03 -9.70
C PRO A 139 6.95 -6.40 -11.00
N LEU A 140 6.25 -7.54 -11.05
CA LEU A 140 5.50 -7.97 -12.22
C LEU A 140 4.33 -7.01 -12.51
N ALA A 141 3.58 -6.62 -11.47
CA ALA A 141 2.49 -5.65 -11.61
C ALA A 141 2.99 -4.27 -12.08
N GLU A 142 4.15 -3.83 -11.58
CA GLU A 142 4.79 -2.60 -12.01
C GLU A 142 5.32 -2.70 -13.46
N TYR A 143 5.82 -3.87 -13.87
CA TYR A 143 6.26 -4.10 -15.25
C TYR A 143 5.09 -3.94 -16.23
N ILE A 144 3.96 -4.62 -15.97
CA ILE A 144 2.73 -4.51 -16.76
C ILE A 144 2.24 -3.05 -16.80
N SER A 145 2.32 -2.34 -15.66
CA SER A 145 1.94 -0.93 -15.59
C SER A 145 2.86 -0.03 -16.43
N SER A 146 4.15 -0.34 -16.46
CA SER A 146 5.14 0.39 -17.26
C SER A 146 5.01 0.16 -18.77
N GLU A 147 4.54 -1.02 -19.18
CA GLU A 147 4.20 -1.30 -20.59
C GLU A 147 2.95 -0.53 -21.01
N LYS A 148 1.96 -0.43 -20.12
CA LYS A 148 0.70 0.26 -20.40
C LYS A 148 0.82 1.79 -20.37
N TYR A 149 1.61 2.33 -19.45
CA TYR A 149 1.72 3.77 -19.21
C TYR A 149 3.19 4.20 -19.30
N PRO A 150 3.64 4.79 -20.42
CA PRO A 150 5.05 5.14 -20.63
C PRO A 150 5.65 6.06 -19.54
N SER A 151 4.84 7.00 -19.02
CA SER A 151 5.23 7.91 -17.94
C SER A 151 5.41 7.23 -16.57
N TYR A 152 4.98 5.97 -16.44
CA TYR A 152 5.13 5.21 -15.19
C TYR A 152 6.60 4.90 -14.86
N ARG A 153 7.48 4.79 -15.86
CA ARG A 153 8.93 4.62 -15.63
C ARG A 153 9.53 5.83 -14.91
N ASP A 154 9.13 7.04 -15.29
CA ASP A 154 9.57 8.26 -14.61
C ASP A 154 9.07 8.31 -13.16
N TYR A 155 7.85 7.82 -12.93
CA TYR A 155 7.29 7.69 -11.59
C TYR A 155 8.07 6.66 -10.73
N GLN A 156 8.46 5.52 -11.32
CA GLN A 156 9.28 4.50 -10.64
C GLN A 156 10.65 5.03 -10.21
N ASN A 157 11.23 5.97 -10.95
CA ASN A 157 12.53 6.56 -10.63
C ASN A 157 12.46 7.60 -9.50
N ARG A 158 11.26 8.10 -9.18
CA ARG A 158 11.07 9.27 -8.28
C ARG A 158 10.39 8.95 -6.97
N VAL A 159 9.52 7.95 -6.94
CA VAL A 159 8.73 7.59 -5.76
C VAL A 159 9.12 6.22 -5.30
N SER A 160 9.31 6.00 -4.00
CA SER A 160 9.67 4.67 -3.46
C SER A 160 8.62 3.60 -3.76
N ARG A 161 9.02 2.35 -3.94
CA ARG A 161 8.08 1.24 -4.23
C ARG A 161 7.12 0.96 -3.07
N LEU A 162 7.66 0.70 -1.88
CA LEU A 162 6.91 0.23 -0.71
C LEU A 162 7.07 1.18 0.48
N ILE A 163 8.30 1.37 0.94
CA ILE A 163 8.57 2.18 2.14
C ILE A 163 8.33 3.66 1.81
N PRO A 164 7.41 4.35 2.50
CA PRO A 164 7.15 5.77 2.26
C PRO A 164 8.43 6.59 2.42
N SER A 165 8.74 7.41 1.41
CA SER A 165 9.91 8.29 1.43
C SER A 165 9.48 9.74 1.28
N PRO A 166 9.88 10.65 2.21
CA PRO A 166 9.57 12.08 2.12
C PRO A 166 10.32 12.78 0.98
N PHE A 167 11.33 12.14 0.40
CA PHE A 167 12.12 12.67 -0.71
C PHE A 167 11.48 12.41 -2.09
N SER A 168 10.33 11.74 -2.11
CA SER A 168 9.61 11.42 -3.34
C SER A 168 9.08 12.70 -4.00
N ARG A 169 9.40 12.91 -5.28
CA ARG A 169 9.02 14.14 -6.02
C ARG A 169 7.84 13.87 -6.98
N PRO A 170 6.72 14.61 -6.91
CA PRO A 170 5.63 14.46 -7.86
C PRO A 170 6.08 14.84 -9.29
N ILE A 171 5.41 14.29 -10.31
CA ILE A 171 5.71 14.60 -11.71
C ILE A 171 5.34 16.07 -11.98
N SER A 172 6.34 16.95 -12.02
CA SER A 172 6.19 18.27 -12.60
C SER A 172 6.29 18.16 -14.12
N ARG A 173 5.19 18.45 -14.82
CA ARG A 173 5.14 18.48 -16.31
C ARG A 173 6.12 19.50 -16.92
N ALA A 174 6.64 20.45 -16.14
CA ALA A 174 7.58 21.46 -16.62
C ALA A 174 8.88 20.84 -17.18
N ILE A 175 9.34 19.70 -16.64
CA ILE A 175 10.62 19.10 -17.02
C ILE A 175 10.52 18.29 -18.34
N SER A 176 9.33 17.76 -18.68
CA SER A 176 9.15 16.97 -19.90
C SER A 176 8.99 17.82 -21.17
N GLN A 177 8.56 19.09 -21.04
CA GLN A 177 8.49 20.01 -22.17
C GLN A 177 9.88 20.57 -22.52
N GLU A 178 10.68 20.91 -21.52
CA GLU A 178 12.05 21.43 -21.69
C GLU A 178 13.01 20.42 -22.37
N LYS A 179 12.73 19.12 -22.26
CA LYS A 179 13.49 18.04 -22.90
C LYS A 179 13.02 17.68 -24.31
N LYS A 180 11.86 18.18 -24.74
CA LYS A 180 11.34 18.01 -26.11
C LYS A 180 11.69 19.20 -27.02
N GLU A 181 12.04 20.34 -26.44
CA GLU A 181 12.46 21.55 -27.15
C GLU A 181 13.99 21.67 -27.28
N LYS A 182 14.74 20.68 -26.81
CA LYS A 182 16.19 20.51 -27.02
C LYS A 182 16.45 19.26 -27.84
#